data_AF-A0A4U0ZPS1-F1
#
_entry.id   AF-A0A4U0ZPS1-F1
#
_cell.length_a   1.000
_cell.length_b   1.000
_cell.length_c   1.000
_cell.angle_alpha   90.00
_cell.angle_beta   90.00
_cell.angle_gamma   90.00
#
_symmetry.space_group_name_H-M   'P 1'
#
loop_
_entity.id
_entity.type
_entity.pdbx_description
1 polymer ?
#
loop_
_entity_poly.entity_id
_entity_poly.type
_entity_poly.pdbx_seq_one_letter_code
_entity_poly.pdbx_strand_id
1 'polypeptide(L)' 'MDKSLTAELLIVKIGTDYIRFVDQGFEPCPMNKGSVFALSEASQLQQKCVRLLPEYANFQIMKLTIFEEPFPLIEP' A
#
# COMPACT_ATOMS: atom_id res chain seq x y z
N MET A 1 22.68 -0.34 18.81
CA MET A 1 21.42 0.13 18.20
C MET A 1 21.35 -0.50 16.84
N ASP A 2 20.53 -1.54 16.73
CA ASP A 2 20.20 -2.13 15.43
C ASP A 2 19.52 -1.05 14.59
N LYS A 3 20.07 -0.75 13.43
CA LYS A 3 19.43 0.13 12.46
C LYS A 3 18.51 -0.75 11.62
N SER A 4 17.34 -1.09 12.14
CA SER A 4 16.28 -1.64 11.29
C SER A 4 16.01 -0.64 10.17
N LEU A 5 16.15 -1.09 8.92
CA LEU A 5 15.79 -0.29 7.75
C LEU A 5 14.28 -0.11 7.79
N THR A 6 13.85 1.15 7.83
CA THR A 6 12.43 1.52 7.81
C THR A 6 12.11 2.16 6.47
N ALA A 7 11.09 1.63 5.79
CA ALA A 7 10.51 2.24 4.62
C ALA A 7 9.06 2.64 4.92
N GLU A 8 8.70 3.86 4.53
CA GLU A 8 7.33 4.36 4.64
C GLU A 8 6.72 4.53 3.24
N LEU A 9 5.53 3.96 3.08
CA LEU A 9 4.78 3.90 1.82
C LEU A 9 3.33 4.30 2.07
N LEU A 10 2.59 4.51 0.98
CA LEU A 10 1.15 4.72 0.98
C LEU A 10 0.46 3.53 0.31
N ILE A 11 -0.68 3.16 0.86
CA ILE A 11 -1.59 2.14 0.34
C ILE A 11 -3.02 2.69 0.34
N VAL A 12 -3.92 2.03 -0.39
CA VAL A 12 -5.35 2.36 -0.37
C VAL A 12 -6.12 1.14 0.10
N LYS A 13 -7.01 1.32 1.08
CA LYS A 13 -7.89 0.28 1.64
C LYS A 13 -9.36 0.60 1.43
N ILE A 14 -10.17 -0.44 1.34
CA ILE A 14 -11.63 -0.38 1.35
C ILE A 14 -12.12 -1.48 2.30
N GLY A 15 -12.52 -1.09 3.51
CA GLY A 15 -12.84 -2.05 4.56
C GLY A 15 -11.63 -2.94 4.89
N THR A 16 -11.76 -4.25 4.65
CA THR A 16 -10.70 -5.24 4.88
C THR A 16 -9.76 -5.42 3.69
N ASP A 17 -10.17 -5.00 2.49
CA ASP A 17 -9.43 -5.20 1.25
C ASP A 17 -8.50 -4.01 0.93
N TYR A 18 -7.60 -4.26 0.00
CA TYR A 18 -6.63 -3.31 -0.53
C TYR A 18 -6.96 -3.01 -1.99
N ILE A 19 -6.55 -1.85 -2.50
CA ILE A 19 -6.69 -1.54 -3.92
C ILE A 19 -5.39 -1.81 -4.66
N ARG A 20 -5.51 -2.52 -5.77
CA ARG A 20 -4.50 -2.59 -6.81
C ARG A 20 -4.92 -1.69 -7.95
N PHE A 21 -4.09 -0.70 -8.28
CA PHE A 21 -4.25 0.10 -9.49
C PHE A 21 -3.63 -0.66 -10.65
N VAL A 22 -4.40 -0.81 -11.73
CA VAL A 22 -3.98 -1.41 -13.01
C VAL A 22 -4.11 -0.35 -14.10
N ASP A 23 -3.54 -0.60 -15.28
CA ASP A 23 -3.41 0.41 -16.35
C ASP A 23 -4.73 1.13 -16.68
N GLN A 24 -5.84 0.40 -16.64
CA GLN A 24 -7.18 0.91 -17.02
C GLN A 24 -8.16 1.06 -15.85
N GLY A 25 -7.73 0.89 -14.60
CA GLY A 25 -8.66 0.95 -13.47
C GLY A 25 -8.08 0.52 -12.15
N PHE A 26 -8.91 -0.14 -11.36
CA PHE A 26 -8.55 -0.67 -10.05
C PHE A 26 -9.33 -1.96 -9.78
N GLU A 27 -8.77 -2.78 -8.90
CA GLU A 27 -9.43 -3.97 -8.37
C GLU A 27 -9.21 -4.09 -6.86
N PRO A 28 -10.23 -4.45 -6.05
CA PRO A 28 -10.04 -4.90 -4.68
C PRO A 28 -9.22 -6.19 -4.66
N CYS A 29 -8.30 -6.29 -3.71
CA CYS A 29 -7.33 -7.38 -3.65
C CYS A 29 -6.84 -7.64 -2.22
N PRO A 30 -6.25 -8.82 -1.95
CA PRO A 30 -5.55 -9.07 -0.70
C PRO A 30 -4.28 -8.23 -0.57
N MET A 31 -3.79 -8.09 0.67
CA MET A 31 -2.64 -7.23 1.03
C MET A 31 -1.41 -7.43 0.14
N ASN A 32 -1.06 -8.67 -0.16
CA ASN A 32 0.15 -9.02 -0.93
C ASN A 32 0.09 -8.61 -2.41
N LYS A 33 -1.04 -8.09 -2.89
CA LYS A 33 -1.23 -7.59 -4.27
C LYS A 33 -1.55 -6.10 -4.32
N GLY A 34 -1.72 -5.45 -3.17
CA GLY A 34 -2.07 -4.04 -3.08
C GLY A 34 -0.99 -3.16 -3.71
N SER A 35 -1.40 -2.12 -4.43
CA SER A 35 -0.46 -1.13 -4.94
C SER A 35 0.11 -0.31 -3.79
N VAL A 36 1.44 -0.17 -3.78
CA VAL A 36 2.18 0.68 -2.85
C VAL A 36 2.74 1.89 -3.59
N PHE A 37 2.79 3.03 -2.92
CA PHE A 37 3.30 4.29 -3.47
C PHE A 37 4.30 4.91 -2.49
N ALA A 38 5.28 5.65 -2.99
CA ALA A 38 6.15 6.45 -2.14
C ALA A 38 5.37 7.60 -1.49
N LEU A 39 5.83 8.09 -0.33
CA LEU A 39 5.23 9.27 0.30
C LEU A 39 5.26 10.51 -0.61
N SER A 40 6.30 10.65 -1.44
CA SER A 40 6.42 11.74 -2.42
C SER A 40 5.36 11.69 -3.52
N GLU A 41 4.70 10.55 -3.72
CA GLU A 41 3.65 10.35 -4.73
C GLU A 41 2.24 10.61 -4.18
N ALA A 42 2.10 11.11 -2.94
CA ALA A 42 0.81 11.34 -2.28
C ALA A 42 -0.19 12.11 -3.16
N SER A 43 0.26 13.18 -3.83
CA SER A 43 -0.59 13.98 -4.72
C SER A 43 -1.08 13.18 -5.93
N GLN A 44 -0.22 12.34 -6.53
CA GLN A 44 -0.60 11.49 -7.65
C GLN A 44 -1.58 10.39 -7.20
N LEU A 45 -1.36 9.83 -6.01
CA LEU A 45 -2.25 8.84 -5.42
C LEU A 45 -3.64 9.43 -5.17
N GLN A 46 -3.72 10.65 -4.62
CA GLN A 46 -5.00 11.36 -4.43
C GLN A 46 -5.76 11.52 -5.75
N GLN A 47 -5.07 11.88 -6.83
CA GLN A 47 -5.69 11.99 -8.17
C GLN A 47 -6.21 10.64 -8.68
N LYS A 48 -5.46 9.55 -8.48
CA LYS A 48 -5.92 8.19 -8.81
C LYS A 48 -7.17 7.82 -8.00
N CYS A 49 -7.22 8.20 -6.73
CA CYS A 49 -8.32 7.89 -5.83
C CYS A 49 -9.63 8.62 -6.18
N VAL A 50 -9.59 9.75 -6.91
CA VAL A 50 -10.82 10.39 -7.42
C VAL A 50 -11.64 9.39 -8.26
N ARG A 51 -10.99 8.46 -8.96
CA ARG A 51 -11.66 7.42 -9.76
C ARG A 51 -12.33 6.35 -8.92
N LEU A 52 -11.97 6.20 -7.65
CA LEU A 52 -12.57 5.22 -6.73
C LEU A 52 -13.92 5.70 -6.18
N LEU A 53 -14.13 7.02 -6.06
CA LEU A 53 -15.32 7.60 -5.42
C LEU A 53 -16.67 7.09 -5.93
N PRO A 54 -16.87 6.83 -7.24
CA PRO A 54 -18.14 6.30 -7.74
C PRO A 54 -18.50 4.91 -7.21
N GLU A 55 -17.49 4.08 -6.91
CA GLU A 55 -17.67 2.69 -6.48
C GLU A 55 -17.44 2.51 -4.97
N TYR A 56 -16.57 3.32 -4.39
CA TYR A 56 -16.05 3.17 -3.04
C TYR A 56 -15.92 4.51 -2.33
N ALA A 57 -17.02 5.06 -1.84
CA ALA A 57 -17.04 6.35 -1.14
C ALA A 57 -16.25 6.35 0.20
N ASN A 58 -15.90 5.18 0.73
CA ASN A 58 -15.27 4.99 2.04
C ASN A 58 -13.82 4.46 1.96
N PHE A 59 -13.13 4.60 0.83
CA PHE A 59 -11.73 4.22 0.75
C PHE A 59 -10.87 5.07 1.71
N GLN A 60 -9.73 4.53 2.13
CA GLN A 60 -8.77 5.21 2.98
C GLN A 60 -7.37 5.09 2.40
N ILE A 61 -6.67 6.22 2.27
CA ILE A 61 -5.22 6.22 2.05
C ILE A 61 -4.56 6.00 3.42
N MET A 62 -3.77 4.95 3.57
CA MET A 62 -3.05 4.65 4.81
C MET A 62 -1.55 4.69 4.60
N LYS A 63 -0.82 5.02 5.67
CA LYS A 63 0.63 4.85 5.71
C LYS A 63 0.95 3.40 6.05
N LEU A 64 1.76 2.77 5.21
CA LEU A 64 2.36 1.46 5.43
C LEU A 64 3.81 1.67 5.88
N THR A 65 4.19 1.13 7.03
CA THR A 65 5.58 1.11 7.48
C THR A 65 6.11 -0.31 7.38
N ILE A 66 7.20 -0.48 6.63
CA ILE A 66 7.91 -1.74 6.45
C ILE A 66 9.16 -1.69 7.31
N PHE A 67 9.38 -2.75 8.08
CA PHE A 67 10.59 -2.97 8.86
C PHE A 67 11.27 -4.22 8.31
N GLU A 68 12.58 -4.13 8.11
CA GLU A 68 13.40 -5.27 7.75
C GLU A 68 14.09 -5.82 8.99
N GLU A 69 14.04 -7.15 9.12
CA GLU A 69 14.72 -7.90 10.17
C GLU A 69 15.47 -9.09 9.54
N PRO A 70 16.63 -9.49 10.09
CA PRO A 70 17.35 -10.67 9.61
C PRO A 70 16.46 -11.92 9.68
N PHE A 71 16.39 -12.68 8.59
CA PHE A 71 15.77 -13.99 8.59
C PHE A 71 16.77 -15.03 9.09
N PRO A 72 16.54 -15.73 10.22
CA PRO A 72 17.47 -16.72 10.71
C PRO A 72 17.45 -17.95 9.80
N LEU A 73 18.52 -18.13 9.02
CA LEU A 73 18.81 -19.42 8.43
C LEU A 73 19.27 -20.34 9.55
N ILE A 74 18.40 -21.23 10.02
CA ILE A 74 18.85 -22.35 10.85
C ILE A 74 19.70 -23.22 9.92
N GLU A 75 21.02 -23.16 10.07
CA GLU A 75 21.92 -24.15 9.47
C GLU A 75 21.58 -25.51 10.09
N PRO A 76 21.44 -26.58 9.28
CA PRO A 76 21.15 -27.93 9.78
C PRO A 76 22.26 -28.48 10.69
#